data_AF-A0A0S4TWL8-F1
#
_entry.id   AF-A0A0S4TWL8-F1
#
_cell.length_a   1.000
_cell.length_b   1.000
_cell.length_c   1.000
_cell.angle_alpha   90.00
_cell.angle_beta   90.00
_cell.angle_gamma   90.00
#
_symmetry.space_group_name_H-M   'P 1'
#
loop_
_entity.id
_entity.type
_entity.pdbx_description
1 polymer ?
#
loop_
_entity_poly.entity_id
_entity_poly.type
_entity_poly.pdbx_seq_one_letter_code
_entity_poly.pdbx_strand_id
1 'polypeptide(L)'
;MIQLGDDVTAVQVLAQLKQGGDFAKLAQQYSTAPNKVRGGDMDWVSFKVPVAEGKTQNLPLPLAREIATLAVGAASTAPVEAGSQRYLVKVEAARPTQVPGYDAVRPAIRQALETAELERVTVQVVGGLLKQAKVVQQ
;
A
#
# COMPACT_ATOMS: atom_id res chain seq x y z
N MET A 1 -6.90 -2.57 -11.10
CA MET A 1 -5.76 -2.00 -11.83
C MET A 1 -5.36 -2.90 -12.99
N ILE A 2 -5.19 -2.30 -14.17
CA ILE A 2 -4.70 -2.92 -15.40
C ILE A 2 -3.34 -2.29 -15.69
N GLN A 3 -2.28 -3.10 -15.79
CA GLN A 3 -0.95 -2.67 -16.20
C GLN A 3 -0.72 -3.07 -17.65
N LEU A 4 -0.20 -2.14 -18.45
CA LEU A 4 -0.08 -2.24 -19.89
C LEU A 4 1.35 -1.88 -20.31
N GLY A 5 1.90 -2.64 -21.26
CA GLY A 5 3.29 -2.46 -21.71
C GLY A 5 3.48 -1.36 -22.76
N ASP A 6 2.41 -0.90 -23.42
CA ASP A 6 2.49 -0.01 -24.58
C ASP A 6 1.26 0.92 -24.70
N ASP A 7 1.41 2.01 -25.47
CA ASP A 7 0.37 3.03 -25.70
C ASP A 7 -0.85 2.46 -26.41
N VAL A 8 -0.62 1.60 -27.40
CA VAL A 8 -1.65 1.13 -28.31
C VAL A 8 -2.66 0.28 -27.55
N THR A 9 -2.17 -0.68 -26.77
CA THR A 9 -3.00 -1.53 -25.91
C THR A 9 -3.72 -0.69 -24.86
N ALA A 10 -3.06 0.33 -24.29
CA ALA A 10 -3.69 1.20 -23.31
C ALA A 10 -4.87 2.01 -23.86
N VAL A 11 -4.69 2.60 -25.05
CA VAL A 11 -5.75 3.31 -25.76
C VAL A 11 -6.89 2.36 -26.15
N GLN A 12 -6.57 1.16 -26.60
CA GLN A 12 -7.57 0.13 -26.94
C GLN A 12 -8.41 -0.28 -25.73
N VAL A 13 -7.77 -0.57 -24.59
CA VAL A 13 -8.48 -0.96 -23.36
C VAL A 13 -9.32 0.19 -22.84
N LEU A 14 -8.81 1.42 -22.88
CA LEU A 14 -9.56 2.61 -22.50
C LEU A 14 -10.80 2.83 -23.40
N ALA A 15 -10.68 2.61 -24.71
CA ALA A 15 -11.82 2.71 -25.61
C ALA A 15 -12.90 1.66 -25.28
N GLN A 16 -12.50 0.43 -24.97
CA GLN A 16 -13.43 -0.62 -24.54
C GLN A 16 -14.11 -0.30 -23.20
N LEU A 17 -13.37 0.26 -22.23
CA LEU A 17 -13.93 0.73 -20.97
C LEU A 17 -14.96 1.86 -21.19
N LYS A 18 -14.68 2.81 -22.09
CA LYS A 18 -15.61 3.89 -22.45
C LYS A 18 -16.90 3.37 -23.11
N GLN A 19 -16.84 2.22 -23.76
CA GLN A 19 -18.00 1.54 -24.36
C GLN A 19 -18.79 0.69 -23.35
N GLY A 20 -18.43 0.71 -22.07
CA GLY A 20 -19.08 -0.09 -21.03
C GLY A 20 -18.51 -1.51 -20.89
N GLY A 21 -17.31 -1.75 -21.41
CA GLY A 21 -16.60 -3.01 -21.22
C GLY A 21 -16.34 -3.32 -19.73
N ASP A 22 -16.39 -4.60 -19.39
CA ASP A 22 -16.14 -5.07 -18.03
C ASP A 22 -14.65 -4.91 -17.67
N PHE A 23 -14.38 -4.13 -16.61
CA PHE A 23 -13.02 -3.84 -16.17
C PHE A 23 -12.24 -5.11 -15.79
N ALA A 24 -12.88 -6.07 -15.12
CA ALA A 24 -12.22 -7.29 -14.66
C ALA A 24 -11.86 -8.21 -15.84
N LYS A 25 -12.75 -8.31 -16.84
CA LYS A 25 -12.45 -9.07 -18.07
C LYS A 25 -11.31 -8.44 -18.85
N LEU A 26 -11.32 -7.12 -19.01
CA LEU A 26 -10.24 -6.41 -19.69
C LEU A 26 -8.91 -6.54 -18.94
N ALA A 27 -8.94 -6.53 -17.60
CA ALA A 27 -7.77 -6.79 -16.79
C ALA A 27 -7.21 -8.22 -17.00
N GLN A 28 -8.07 -9.24 -16.99
CA GLN A 28 -7.67 -10.63 -17.25
C GLN A 28 -7.02 -10.80 -18.63
N GLN A 29 -7.59 -10.14 -19.64
CA GLN A 29 -7.15 -10.26 -21.01
C GLN A 29 -5.84 -9.50 -21.28
N TYR A 30 -5.77 -8.22 -20.90
CA TYR A 30 -4.72 -7.31 -21.35
C TYR A 30 -3.68 -6.96 -20.28
N SER A 31 -3.99 -7.12 -18.99
CA SER A 31 -3.05 -6.73 -17.94
C SER A 31 -1.81 -7.61 -17.96
N THR A 32 -0.64 -6.99 -17.77
CA THR A 32 0.66 -7.64 -17.56
C THR A 32 0.98 -7.80 -16.07
N ALA A 33 0.20 -7.19 -15.17
CA ALA A 33 0.40 -7.32 -13.73
C ALA A 33 -0.09 -8.68 -13.20
N PRO A 34 0.53 -9.22 -12.12
CA PRO A 34 0.13 -10.51 -11.53
C PRO A 34 -1.33 -10.56 -11.07
N ASN A 35 -1.91 -9.42 -10.70
CA ASN A 35 -3.30 -9.31 -10.30
C ASN A 35 -4.31 -9.53 -11.45
N LYS A 36 -3.85 -9.71 -12.70
CA LYS A 36 -4.71 -10.03 -13.85
C LYS A 36 -5.62 -11.23 -13.57
N VAL A 37 -5.13 -12.23 -12.84
CA VAL A 37 -5.89 -13.45 -12.52
C VAL A 37 -7.08 -13.17 -11.61
N ARG A 38 -7.02 -12.09 -10.82
CA ARG A 38 -8.10 -11.60 -9.96
C ARG A 38 -8.92 -10.49 -10.64
N GLY A 39 -8.90 -10.37 -11.96
CA GLY A 39 -9.62 -9.28 -12.64
C GLY A 39 -8.99 -7.91 -12.41
N GLY A 40 -7.70 -7.86 -12.11
CA GLY A 40 -7.02 -6.61 -11.77
C GLY A 40 -7.34 -6.11 -10.37
N ASP A 41 -8.02 -6.88 -9.54
CA ASP A 41 -8.29 -6.52 -8.15
C ASP A 41 -6.99 -6.25 -7.37
N MET A 42 -7.03 -5.33 -6.41
CA MET A 42 -5.91 -5.01 -5.54
C MET A 42 -6.39 -5.04 -4.09
N ASP A 43 -5.55 -5.55 -3.20
CA ASP A 43 -5.82 -5.44 -1.78
C ASP A 43 -5.80 -3.97 -1.34
N TRP A 44 -6.35 -3.67 -0.15
CA TRP A 44 -6.44 -2.30 0.37
C TRP A 44 -5.06 -1.63 0.39
N VAL A 45 -4.92 -0.56 -0.38
CA VAL A 45 -3.72 0.27 -0.43
C VAL A 45 -3.87 1.47 0.49
N SER A 46 -2.84 1.78 1.27
CA SER A 46 -2.85 2.89 2.22
C SER A 46 -1.58 3.72 2.09
N PHE A 47 -1.71 4.97 1.65
CA PHE A 47 -0.56 5.88 1.55
C PHE A 47 -0.94 7.27 2.06
N LYS A 48 0.09 8.01 2.50
CA LYS A 48 -0.11 9.37 3.01
C LYS A 48 -0.51 10.29 1.86
N VAL A 49 -1.48 11.16 2.12
CA VAL A 49 -1.89 12.27 1.24
C VAL A 49 -1.43 13.57 1.91
N PRO A 50 -0.77 14.50 1.20
CA PRO A 50 -0.47 14.49 -0.23
C PRO A 50 0.56 13.42 -0.63
N VAL A 51 0.37 12.88 -1.83
CA VAL A 51 1.19 11.78 -2.38
C VAL A 51 2.62 12.26 -2.57
N ALA A 52 3.57 11.57 -1.95
CA ALA A 52 5.00 11.87 -2.03
C ALA A 52 5.80 10.65 -2.52
N GLU A 53 6.90 10.92 -3.23
CA GLU A 53 7.80 9.89 -3.73
C GLU A 53 8.34 9.01 -2.59
N GLY A 54 8.43 7.71 -2.84
CA GLY A 54 8.85 6.72 -1.84
C GLY A 54 7.83 6.45 -0.71
N LYS A 55 6.65 7.09 -0.71
CA LYS A 55 5.61 6.92 0.34
C LYS A 55 4.30 6.34 -0.19
N THR A 56 4.36 5.59 -1.28
CA THR A 56 3.20 5.10 -2.06
C THR A 56 2.99 3.59 -1.99
N GLN A 57 3.59 2.90 -1.01
CA GLN A 57 3.54 1.43 -0.88
C GLN A 57 3.91 0.70 -2.20
N ASN A 58 5.05 1.07 -2.79
CA ASN A 58 5.56 0.54 -4.06
C ASN A 58 4.71 0.84 -5.30
N LEU A 59 3.63 1.62 -5.19
CA LEU A 59 2.94 2.12 -6.38
C LEU A 59 3.78 3.20 -7.08
N PRO A 60 3.82 3.21 -8.42
CA PRO A 60 4.38 4.34 -9.15
C PRO A 60 3.72 5.66 -8.75
N LEU A 61 4.51 6.72 -8.62
CA LEU A 61 4.03 8.02 -8.16
C LEU A 61 2.86 8.57 -9.01
N PRO A 62 2.87 8.50 -10.35
CA PRO A 62 1.74 8.93 -11.17
C PRO A 62 0.45 8.15 -10.87
N LEU A 63 0.55 6.84 -10.67
CA LEU A 63 -0.58 5.99 -10.33
C LEU A 63 -1.15 6.31 -8.95
N ALA A 64 -0.29 6.52 -7.95
CA ALA A 64 -0.74 6.89 -6.62
C ALA A 64 -1.46 8.25 -6.59
N ARG A 65 -1.00 9.21 -7.42
CA ARG A 65 -1.67 10.51 -7.58
C ARG A 65 -3.05 10.36 -8.20
N GLU A 66 -3.17 9.57 -9.26
CA GLU A 66 -4.46 9.28 -9.90
C GLU A 66 -5.45 8.62 -8.92
N ILE A 67 -5.00 7.62 -8.15
CA ILE A 67 -5.85 6.96 -7.14
C ILE A 67 -6.35 7.96 -6.09
N ALA A 68 -5.51 8.93 -5.69
CA ALA A 68 -5.87 9.93 -4.70
C ALA A 68 -6.88 10.97 -5.21
N THR A 69 -7.00 11.17 -6.53
CA THR A 69 -7.91 12.14 -7.15
C THR A 69 -9.22 11.52 -7.60
N LEU A 70 -9.22 10.22 -7.92
CA LEU A 70 -10.42 9.52 -8.38
C LEU A 70 -11.48 9.38 -7.28
N ALA A 71 -12.73 9.65 -7.66
CA ALA A 71 -13.89 9.37 -6.82
C ALA A 71 -14.15 7.86 -6.71
N VAL A 72 -14.80 7.45 -5.62
CA VAL A 72 -15.26 6.07 -5.45
C VAL A 72 -16.26 5.71 -6.56
N GLY A 73 -16.05 4.57 -7.19
CA GLY A 73 -16.77 4.08 -8.36
C GLY A 73 -16.19 4.54 -9.70
N ALA A 74 -15.30 5.54 -9.72
CA ALA A 74 -14.74 6.08 -10.96
C ALA A 74 -13.50 5.30 -11.43
N ALA A 75 -13.30 5.29 -12.75
CA ALA A 75 -12.12 4.77 -13.40
C ALA A 75 -11.34 5.90 -14.09
N SER A 76 -10.03 5.72 -14.28
CA SER A 76 -9.17 6.65 -15.01
C SER A 76 -9.71 6.92 -16.41
N THR A 77 -9.79 8.20 -16.77
CA THR A 77 -10.28 8.66 -18.08
C THR A 77 -9.19 8.69 -19.15
N ALA A 78 -7.93 8.56 -18.74
CA ALA A 78 -6.73 8.49 -19.57
C ALA A 78 -5.76 7.44 -19.00
N PRO A 79 -4.86 6.86 -19.82
CA PRO A 79 -3.82 5.99 -19.31
C PRO A 79 -2.85 6.77 -18.44
N VAL A 80 -2.58 6.28 -17.23
CA VAL A 80 -1.59 6.86 -16.34
C VAL A 80 -0.21 6.35 -16.75
N GLU A 81 0.65 7.26 -17.18
CA GLU A 81 2.02 6.93 -17.59
C GLU A 81 2.94 6.87 -16.36
N ALA A 82 3.67 5.77 -16.21
CA ALA A 82 4.78 5.70 -15.27
C ALA A 82 5.97 4.97 -15.89
N GLY A 83 6.92 5.76 -16.42
CA GLY A 83 8.06 5.23 -17.18
C GLY A 83 7.59 4.63 -18.50
N SER A 84 7.97 3.36 -18.76
CA SER A 84 7.52 2.63 -19.96
C SER A 84 6.15 1.97 -19.80
N GLN A 85 5.60 1.94 -18.59
CA GLN A 85 4.35 1.26 -18.28
C GLN A 85 3.17 2.22 -18.26
N ARG A 86 1.99 1.71 -18.59
CA ARG A 86 0.73 2.43 -18.50
C ARG A 86 -0.21 1.72 -17.56
N TYR A 87 -0.99 2.52 -16.84
CA TYR A 87 -1.92 2.02 -15.85
C TYR A 87 -3.31 2.56 -16.10
N LEU A 88 -4.30 1.70 -15.98
CA LEU A 88 -5.71 2.08 -15.85
C LEU A 88 -6.19 1.58 -14.50
N VAL A 89 -6.78 2.46 -13.70
CA VAL A 89 -7.26 2.12 -12.36
C VAL A 89 -8.73 2.50 -12.21
N LYS A 90 -9.42 1.77 -11.34
CA LYS A 90 -10.77 2.04 -10.89
C LYS A 90 -10.75 1.98 -9.37
N VAL A 91 -11.31 3.01 -8.73
CA VAL A 91 -11.45 3.04 -7.27
C VAL A 91 -12.80 2.46 -6.93
N GLU A 92 -12.85 1.28 -6.32
CA GLU A 92 -14.13 0.65 -5.97
C GLU A 92 -14.66 1.09 -4.60
N ALA A 93 -13.75 1.38 -3.67
CA ALA A 93 -14.09 1.86 -2.35
C ALA A 93 -12.93 2.68 -1.77
N ALA A 94 -13.27 3.68 -0.96
CA ALA A 94 -12.32 4.44 -0.17
C ALA A 94 -12.71 4.38 1.31
N ARG A 95 -11.73 4.19 2.18
CA ARG A 95 -11.92 4.21 3.64
C ARG A 95 -11.19 5.42 4.22
N PRO A 96 -11.83 6.24 5.06
CA PRO A 96 -11.13 7.30 5.75
C PRO A 96 -10.10 6.69 6.69
N THR A 97 -8.85 7.13 6.59
CA THR A 97 -7.82 6.80 7.56
C THR A 97 -8.10 7.58 8.84
N GLN A 98 -8.59 6.88 9.87
CA GLN A 98 -8.71 7.46 11.20
C GLN A 98 -7.33 7.45 11.85
N VAL A 99 -6.67 8.61 11.91
CA VAL A 99 -5.52 8.81 12.79
C VAL A 99 -6.09 9.23 14.15
N PRO A 100 -6.02 8.38 15.19
CA PRO A 100 -6.51 8.76 16.51
C PRO A 100 -5.75 10.01 17.00
N GLY A 101 -6.46 10.97 17.57
CA GLY A 101 -5.83 12.15 18.17
C GLY A 101 -4.85 11.75 19.28
N TYR A 102 -3.80 12.54 19.48
CA TYR A 102 -2.73 12.24 20.44
C TYR A 102 -3.26 11.87 21.83
N ASP A 103 -4.26 12.59 22.35
CA ASP A 103 -4.85 12.33 23.67
C ASP A 103 -5.50 10.95 23.78
N ALA A 104 -6.08 10.45 22.69
CA ALA A 104 -6.72 9.12 22.66
C ALA A 104 -5.68 7.99 22.70
N VAL A 105 -4.48 8.20 22.15
CA VAL A 105 -3.41 7.18 22.10
C VAL A 105 -2.35 7.35 23.17
N ARG A 106 -2.29 8.51 23.83
CA ARG A 106 -1.31 8.82 24.88
C ARG A 106 -1.23 7.76 25.99
N PRO A 107 -2.35 7.21 26.53
CA PRO A 107 -2.27 6.17 27.56
C PRO A 107 -1.60 4.90 27.03
N ALA A 108 -1.97 4.47 25.83
CA ALA A 108 -1.41 3.27 25.20
C ALA A 108 0.08 3.43 24.86
N ILE A 109 0.47 4.60 24.33
CA ILE A 109 1.88 4.92 24.03
C ILE A 109 2.71 4.92 25.32
N ARG A 110 2.21 5.54 26.39
CA ARG A 110 2.90 5.56 27.69
C ARG A 110 3.11 4.14 28.21
N GLN A 111 2.05 3.33 28.24
CA GLN A 111 2.14 1.95 28.70
C GLN A 111 3.14 1.14 27.87
N ALA A 112 3.13 1.30 26.54
CA ALA A 112 4.08 0.62 25.66
C ALA A 112 5.53 1.03 25.93
N LEU A 113 5.80 2.31 26.19
CA LEU A 113 7.15 2.80 26.54
C LEU A 113 7.61 2.30 27.91
N GLU A 114 6.72 2.26 28.89
CA GLU A 114 7.02 1.72 30.24
C GLU A 114 7.36 0.23 30.17
N THR A 115 6.57 -0.57 29.43
CA THR A 115 6.86 -1.99 29.19
C THR A 115 8.18 -2.17 28.45
N ALA A 116 8.45 -1.38 27.41
CA ALA A 116 9.69 -1.48 26.63
C ALA A 116 10.94 -1.17 27.47
N GLU A 117 10.89 -0.19 28.38
CA GLU A 117 12.04 0.10 29.25
C GLU A 117 12.22 -0.99 30.32
N LEU A 118 11.14 -1.53 30.88
CA LEU A 118 11.20 -2.68 31.80
C LEU A 118 11.86 -3.90 31.15
N GLU A 119 11.49 -4.22 29.92
CA GLU A 119 12.13 -5.30 29.14
C GLU A 119 13.61 -5.00 28.89
N ARG A 120 13.94 -3.78 28.47
CA ARG A 120 15.33 -3.35 28.21
C ARG A 120 16.20 -3.46 29.47
N VAL A 121 15.69 -3.02 30.62
CA VAL A 121 16.38 -3.11 31.91
C VAL A 121 16.52 -4.56 32.36
N THR A 122 15.49 -5.39 32.18
CA THR A 122 15.52 -6.81 32.52
C THR A 122 16.60 -7.56 31.75
N VAL A 123 16.71 -7.31 30.43
CA VAL A 123 17.79 -7.87 29.60
C VAL A 123 19.17 -7.41 30.07
N GLN A 124 19.33 -6.16 30.47
CA GLN A 124 20.60 -5.66 31.04
C GLN A 124 20.95 -6.33 32.38
N VAL A 125 19.98 -6.50 33.27
CA VAL A 125 20.19 -7.14 34.58
C VAL A 125 20.53 -8.62 34.40
N VAL A 126 19.77 -9.38 33.60
CA VAL A 126 20.06 -10.79 33.30
C VAL A 126 21.43 -10.93 32.63
N GLY A 127 21.76 -10.06 31.67
CA GLY A 127 23.08 -10.04 31.04
C GLY A 127 24.22 -9.70 32.01
N GLY A 128 23.99 -8.80 32.98
CA GLY A 128 24.93 -8.47 34.05
C GLY A 128 25.13 -9.62 35.04
N LEU A 129 24.04 -10.29 35.43
CA LEU A 129 24.06 -11.45 36.32
C LEU A 129 24.78 -12.64 35.67
N LEU A 130 24.58 -12.90 34.37
CA LEU A 130 25.31 -13.95 33.65
C LEU A 130 26.81 -13.67 33.51
N LYS A 131 27.22 -12.39 33.39
CA LYS A 131 28.64 -12.00 33.33
C LYS A 131 29.35 -12.10 34.68
N GLN A 132 28.62 -11.92 35.78
CA GLN A 132 29.17 -11.97 37.14
C GLN A 132 29.03 -13.35 37.78
N ALA A 133 28.17 -14.22 37.24
CA ALA A 133 28.07 -15.61 37.65
C ALA A 133 29.29 -16.40 37.19
N LYS A 134 30.07 -16.93 38.13
CA LYS A 134 31.09 -17.95 37.86
C LYS A 134 30.36 -19.26 37.59
N VAL A 135 30.11 -19.58 36.31
CA VAL A 135 29.55 -20.88 35.92
C VAL A 135 30.60 -21.95 36.20
N VAL A 136 30.40 -22.73 37.25
CA VAL A 136 31.20 -23.93 37.52
C VAL A 136 30.54 -25.08 36.76
N GLN A 137 31.15 -25.48 35.64
CA GLN A 137 30.77 -26.67 34.89
C GLN A 137 31.40 -27.87 35.61
N GLN A 138 30.57 -28.75 36.18
CA GLN A 138 31.01 -30.07 36.68
C GLN A 138 31.14 -31.05 35.52
#